data_AF-M2ZZ77-F1
#
_entry.id   AF-M2ZZ77-F1
#
_cell.length_a   1.000
_cell.length_b   1.000
_cell.length_c   1.000
_cell.angle_alpha   90.00
_cell.angle_beta   90.00
_cell.angle_gamma   90.00
#
_symmetry.space_group_name_H-M   'P 1'
#
loop_
_entity.id
_entity.type
_entity.pdbx_description
1 polymer ?
#
loop_
_entity_poly.entity_id
_entity_poly.type
_entity_poly.pdbx_seq_one_letter_code
_entity_poly.pdbx_strand_id
1 'polypeptide(L)'
;MSGKRAKRRVLRPVPLTALAGVGACLAVAAVVPSAFASGAARTEAGSAAAPSGTCTIRSADKHTEAPPSCLGVTAALDHLPAVGEQATLTVNVTAQTSVKNAGLSVQLPPGLRISDRDAGLAAPTADSFGQRTGRKLALTPGTRTVKLKVKAVAAGPAQIQADISDIDHPDPRRAGHDSVELTVGATKGSTGKGVAVSKGRATKDAGRGPGTREPRKVAPKSPAPARSAGASAPTVGAQVCVGGTFRNRFQSAEGGAWNAKANRDEPVSNANVILWGKPTADGGTRQLAAGMTGNGDGKFNLCYTPSTSVTSAAWVEFRTQAGRMWSVVDANGGLYATSSYALNNLSRSTSLGNVYANSGQSRAWHVLDTLNKLWWNRGSTTDCWASSEQGGRCSPITVQWYPGSTDGTYWNGGEDKIHLADNDPDSEHTTVHEAGHALQGKLYRGWWPRVTNCSPHYVDRTSSTSCAWTEGYANAVAFHTFGDTTYYWGNGASLNLANDRSTRGIDPGDACEARVATALVDLWSQVDGGWTKSNTMMSRDTQSSFREYFVTDRPAYGLDTGATARDIIWKHTIWY
;
A
#
# COMPACT_ATOMS: atom_id res chain seq x y z
N MET A 1 62.10 -13.89 7.66
CA MET A 1 61.71 -14.46 8.97
C MET A 1 60.19 -14.47 9.08
N SER A 2 59.63 -15.66 9.32
CA SER A 2 58.25 -16.07 9.64
C SER A 2 57.04 -15.29 9.10
N GLY A 3 56.43 -15.86 8.06
CA GLY A 3 55.03 -15.62 7.70
C GLY A 3 54.05 -16.48 8.48
N LYS A 4 52.82 -15.99 8.66
CA LYS A 4 51.65 -16.78 9.05
C LYS A 4 50.65 -16.79 7.89
N ARG A 5 50.59 -17.92 7.18
CA ARG A 5 49.57 -18.24 6.17
C ARG A 5 48.25 -18.59 6.88
N ALA A 6 47.17 -17.92 6.52
CA ALA A 6 45.81 -18.31 6.87
C ALA A 6 45.41 -19.57 6.11
N LYS A 7 45.00 -20.62 6.83
CA LYS A 7 44.50 -21.89 6.27
C LYS A 7 43.07 -21.69 5.76
N ARG A 8 42.87 -21.76 4.44
CA ARG A 8 41.55 -22.00 3.83
C ARG A 8 41.09 -23.42 4.20
N ARG A 9 39.96 -23.57 4.88
CA ARG A 9 39.22 -24.84 4.96
C ARG A 9 38.43 -25.02 3.68
N VAL A 10 38.82 -26.01 2.89
CA VAL A 10 38.04 -26.56 1.77
C VAL A 10 37.09 -27.59 2.38
N LEU A 11 35.78 -27.34 2.30
CA LEU A 11 34.76 -28.35 2.60
C LEU A 11 34.60 -29.24 1.36
N ARG A 12 34.85 -30.55 1.53
CA ARG A 12 34.54 -31.58 0.54
C ARG A 12 33.07 -32.02 0.68
N PRO A 13 32.39 -32.41 -0.40
CA PRO A 13 31.02 -32.92 -0.35
C PRO A 13 31.01 -34.34 0.23
N VAL A 14 30.03 -34.62 1.09
CA VAL A 14 29.73 -35.97 1.61
C VAL A 14 28.61 -36.55 0.72
N PRO A 15 28.74 -37.81 0.24
CA PRO A 15 27.69 -38.45 -0.55
C PRO A 15 26.53 -38.92 0.34
N LEU A 16 25.29 -38.58 -0.05
CA LEU A 16 24.08 -39.16 0.52
C LEU A 16 23.98 -40.63 0.09
N THR A 17 24.03 -41.54 1.05
CA THR A 17 23.61 -42.94 0.88
C THR A 17 22.12 -43.04 1.22
N ALA A 18 21.33 -43.54 0.28
CA ALA A 18 19.93 -43.89 0.48
C ALA A 18 19.81 -45.16 1.32
N LEU A 19 18.98 -45.11 2.37
CA LEU A 19 18.55 -46.28 3.13
C LEU A 19 17.03 -46.36 3.04
N ALA A 20 16.56 -47.38 2.31
CA ALA A 20 15.19 -47.84 2.32
C ALA A 20 14.95 -48.62 3.62
N GLY A 21 13.91 -48.25 4.36
CA GLY A 21 13.49 -48.92 5.59
C GLY A 21 11.98 -49.03 5.64
N VAL A 22 11.48 -50.24 5.42
CA VAL A 22 10.10 -50.67 5.63
C VAL A 22 9.84 -50.74 7.14
N GLY A 23 8.77 -50.10 7.61
CA GLY A 23 8.36 -50.14 9.02
C GLY A 23 6.86 -49.93 9.17
N ALA A 24 6.17 -50.99 9.55
CA ALA A 24 4.73 -51.07 9.74
C ALA A 24 4.23 -50.19 10.91
N CYS A 25 3.14 -49.45 10.70
CA CYS A 25 2.41 -48.78 11.77
C CYS A 25 1.22 -49.63 12.23
N LEU A 26 1.32 -50.11 13.47
CA LEU A 26 0.23 -50.64 14.29
C LEU A 26 -0.74 -49.50 14.65
N ALA A 27 -2.03 -49.73 14.36
CA ALA A 27 -3.12 -48.91 14.86
C ALA A 27 -3.44 -49.30 16.31
N VAL A 28 -3.40 -48.33 17.22
CA VAL A 28 -4.02 -48.46 18.55
C VAL A 28 -5.03 -47.33 18.70
N ALA A 29 -6.30 -47.71 18.66
CA ALA A 29 -7.43 -46.88 19.02
C ALA A 29 -7.48 -46.76 20.55
N ALA A 30 -7.46 -45.53 21.07
CA ALA A 30 -7.83 -45.24 22.45
C ALA A 30 -9.06 -44.33 22.43
N VAL A 31 -10.21 -44.97 22.69
CA VAL A 31 -11.50 -44.34 23.00
C VAL A 31 -11.45 -43.96 24.48
N VAL A 32 -11.72 -42.69 24.81
CA VAL A 32 -12.13 -42.30 26.16
C VAL A 32 -13.38 -41.42 26.05
N PRO A 33 -14.50 -41.79 26.69
CA PRO A 33 -15.71 -40.99 26.71
C PRO A 33 -15.66 -40.01 27.90
N SER A 34 -16.23 -38.82 27.74
CA SER A 34 -16.66 -38.01 28.88
C SER A 34 -17.87 -37.19 28.49
N ALA A 35 -18.99 -37.60 29.07
CA ALA A 35 -20.31 -36.99 28.95
C ALA A 35 -20.58 -36.04 30.14
N PHE A 36 -21.08 -34.85 29.80
CA PHE A 36 -22.07 -33.98 30.46
C PHE A 36 -22.25 -33.92 31.99
N ALA A 37 -22.29 -32.68 32.51
CA ALA A 37 -23.40 -32.08 33.30
C ALA A 37 -22.98 -30.68 33.82
N SER A 38 -23.42 -29.59 33.20
CA SER A 38 -24.61 -28.77 33.54
C SER A 38 -24.51 -27.95 34.84
N GLY A 39 -24.36 -26.63 34.66
CA GLY A 39 -24.55 -25.63 35.72
C GLY A 39 -24.92 -24.29 35.08
N ALA A 40 -26.21 -23.95 35.11
CA ALA A 40 -26.79 -22.75 34.51
C ALA A 40 -26.40 -21.49 35.29
N ALA A 41 -25.89 -20.48 34.59
CA ALA A 41 -25.90 -19.09 35.03
C ALA A 41 -26.09 -18.18 33.82
N ARG A 42 -27.05 -17.27 33.93
CA ARG A 42 -27.52 -16.33 32.90
C ARG A 42 -26.35 -15.54 32.30
N THR A 43 -26.15 -15.68 31.00
CA THR A 43 -25.31 -14.79 30.19
C THR A 43 -26.18 -13.85 29.37
N GLU A 44 -25.87 -12.56 29.49
CA GLU A 44 -26.22 -11.53 28.52
C GLU A 44 -25.78 -11.98 27.12
N ALA A 45 -26.53 -11.54 26.11
CA ALA A 45 -26.29 -11.84 24.69
C ALA A 45 -24.97 -11.20 24.20
N GLY A 46 -23.84 -11.80 24.56
CA GLY A 46 -22.60 -11.65 23.83
C GLY A 46 -22.72 -12.40 22.51
N SER A 47 -22.41 -11.71 21.41
CA SER A 47 -22.25 -12.32 20.09
C SER A 47 -21.43 -13.60 20.22
N ALA A 48 -22.09 -14.75 20.07
CA ALA A 48 -21.40 -16.00 19.85
C ALA A 48 -20.55 -15.81 18.60
N ALA A 49 -19.23 -15.87 18.77
CA ALA A 49 -18.32 -16.06 17.66
C ALA A 49 -18.88 -17.22 16.83
N ALA A 50 -19.08 -16.99 15.53
CA ALA A 50 -19.52 -18.05 14.64
C ALA A 50 -18.63 -19.27 14.88
N PRO A 51 -19.19 -20.51 14.94
CA PRO A 51 -18.36 -21.70 14.95
C PRO A 51 -17.38 -21.58 13.78
N SER A 52 -16.17 -22.09 13.95
CA SER A 52 -15.08 -22.11 12.96
C SER A 52 -15.43 -22.94 11.72
N GLY A 53 -16.58 -22.67 11.11
CA GLY A 53 -16.94 -23.05 9.77
C GLY A 53 -15.96 -22.37 8.84
N THR A 54 -15.30 -23.19 8.05
CA THR A 54 -14.27 -22.87 7.07
C THR A 54 -14.75 -21.78 6.12
N CYS A 55 -14.45 -20.52 6.41
CA CYS A 55 -14.50 -19.47 5.41
C CYS A 55 -13.53 -19.86 4.29
N THR A 56 -14.00 -19.97 3.04
CA THR A 56 -13.17 -20.38 1.90
C THR A 56 -13.38 -19.54 0.64
N ILE A 57 -14.19 -18.47 0.70
CA ILE A 57 -14.41 -17.61 -0.48
C ILE A 57 -13.09 -16.96 -0.92
N ARG A 58 -12.30 -16.50 0.03
CA ARG A 58 -10.90 -16.14 -0.18
C ARG A 58 -10.02 -17.20 0.46
N SER A 59 -9.08 -17.76 -0.29
CA SER A 59 -8.11 -18.73 0.21
C SER A 59 -7.14 -18.04 1.19
N ALA A 60 -6.68 -18.77 2.21
CA ALA A 60 -5.52 -18.39 3.01
C ALA A 60 -4.24 -18.87 2.34
N ASP A 61 -3.99 -18.39 1.12
CA ASP A 61 -2.74 -18.67 0.44
C ASP A 61 -1.56 -18.13 1.27
N LYS A 62 -0.38 -18.74 1.13
CA LYS A 62 0.85 -18.34 1.85
C LYS A 62 1.36 -16.91 1.56
N HIS A 63 0.62 -16.17 0.74
CA HIS A 63 0.94 -14.84 0.25
C HIS A 63 -0.22 -13.86 0.53
N THR A 64 -1.09 -14.12 1.52
CA THR A 64 -2.14 -13.17 1.89
C THR A 64 -2.02 -12.71 3.34
N GLU A 65 -2.01 -11.39 3.51
CA GLU A 65 -2.15 -10.72 4.80
C GLU A 65 -3.57 -10.77 5.36
N ALA A 66 -4.55 -11.07 4.52
CA ALA A 66 -5.93 -11.25 4.94
C ALA A 66 -6.20 -12.72 5.33
N PRO A 67 -6.88 -12.97 6.46
CA PRO A 67 -7.39 -14.30 6.78
C PRO A 67 -8.45 -14.77 5.76
N PRO A 68 -8.83 -16.06 5.75
CA PRO A 68 -9.91 -16.55 4.91
C PRO A 68 -11.21 -15.76 5.09
N SER A 69 -11.87 -15.41 3.99
CA SER A 69 -13.12 -14.62 4.03
C SER A 69 -14.36 -15.47 3.75
N CYS A 70 -15.41 -15.18 4.51
CA CYS A 70 -16.75 -15.70 4.37
C CYS A 70 -17.64 -14.80 3.50
N LEU A 71 -17.12 -13.63 3.08
CA LEU A 71 -17.73 -12.75 2.08
C LEU A 71 -16.80 -12.58 0.89
N GLY A 72 -17.36 -12.55 -0.31
CA GLY A 72 -16.64 -12.16 -1.52
C GLY A 72 -17.50 -11.33 -2.43
N VAL A 73 -16.83 -10.62 -3.31
CA VAL A 73 -17.47 -9.85 -4.38
C VAL A 73 -16.74 -10.16 -5.67
N THR A 74 -17.47 -10.21 -6.77
CA THR A 74 -16.88 -10.15 -8.12
C THR A 74 -17.59 -9.10 -8.94
N ALA A 75 -16.87 -8.43 -9.84
CA ALA A 75 -17.35 -7.37 -10.69
C ALA A 75 -16.95 -7.66 -12.15
N ALA A 76 -17.89 -7.49 -13.07
CA ALA A 76 -17.63 -7.70 -14.50
C ALA A 76 -18.50 -6.78 -15.35
N LEU A 77 -17.91 -6.25 -16.42
CA LEU A 77 -18.66 -5.58 -17.48
C LEU A 77 -19.05 -6.59 -18.56
N ASP A 78 -20.27 -6.49 -19.09
CA ASP A 78 -20.72 -7.31 -20.22
C ASP A 78 -19.92 -7.07 -21.51
N HIS A 79 -19.38 -5.85 -21.66
CA HIS A 79 -18.39 -5.47 -22.66
C HIS A 79 -17.63 -4.22 -22.22
N LEU A 80 -16.55 -3.88 -22.91
CA LEU A 80 -15.76 -2.69 -22.60
C LEU A 80 -16.30 -1.48 -23.38
N PRO A 81 -16.85 -0.44 -22.72
CA PRO A 81 -17.42 0.70 -23.42
C PRO A 81 -16.34 1.63 -23.97
N ALA A 82 -16.54 2.17 -25.18
CA ALA A 82 -15.82 3.36 -25.66
C ALA A 82 -16.51 4.65 -25.20
N VAL A 83 -15.85 5.81 -25.35
CA VAL A 83 -16.46 7.11 -25.00
C VAL A 83 -17.84 7.26 -25.67
N GLY A 84 -18.85 7.53 -24.86
CA GLY A 84 -20.25 7.67 -25.26
C GLY A 84 -21.09 6.39 -25.14
N GLU A 85 -20.46 5.21 -25.12
CA GLU A 85 -21.14 3.92 -25.00
C GLU A 85 -21.48 3.58 -23.54
N GLN A 86 -22.43 2.64 -23.38
CA GLN A 86 -22.88 2.13 -22.09
C GLN A 86 -22.66 0.62 -22.01
N ALA A 87 -22.15 0.16 -20.87
CA ALA A 87 -22.01 -1.26 -20.53
C ALA A 87 -22.78 -1.60 -19.26
N THR A 88 -23.12 -2.88 -19.06
CA THR A 88 -23.72 -3.37 -17.83
C THR A 88 -22.62 -3.87 -16.91
N LEU A 89 -22.44 -3.23 -15.76
CA LEU A 89 -21.64 -3.77 -14.67
C LEU A 89 -22.52 -4.72 -13.85
N THR A 90 -22.05 -5.95 -13.71
CA THR A 90 -22.63 -6.98 -12.85
C THR A 90 -21.71 -7.18 -11.65
N VAL A 91 -22.26 -7.02 -10.44
CA VAL A 91 -21.57 -7.23 -9.18
C VAL A 91 -22.22 -8.42 -8.47
N ASN A 92 -21.48 -9.50 -8.25
CA ASN A 92 -21.94 -10.67 -7.51
C ASN A 92 -21.35 -10.65 -6.11
N VAL A 93 -22.20 -10.63 -5.09
CA VAL A 93 -21.81 -10.74 -3.68
C VAL A 93 -22.09 -12.16 -3.22
N THR A 94 -21.05 -12.89 -2.82
CA THR A 94 -21.16 -14.26 -2.31
C THR A 94 -20.95 -14.26 -0.80
N ALA A 95 -21.81 -14.97 -0.07
CA ALA A 95 -21.69 -15.15 1.36
C ALA A 95 -21.72 -16.64 1.72
N GLN A 96 -20.87 -17.06 2.65
CA GLN A 96 -20.91 -18.41 3.25
C GLN A 96 -21.59 -18.43 4.62
N THR A 97 -21.75 -17.25 5.22
CA THR A 97 -22.44 -17.06 6.50
C THR A 97 -23.46 -15.95 6.38
N SER A 98 -24.43 -15.94 7.29
CA SER A 98 -25.40 -14.85 7.36
C SER A 98 -24.74 -13.58 7.88
N VAL A 99 -24.99 -12.45 7.22
CA VAL A 99 -24.55 -11.12 7.63
C VAL A 99 -25.76 -10.20 7.64
N LYS A 100 -26.15 -9.74 8.83
CA LYS A 100 -27.39 -8.97 9.01
C LYS A 100 -27.34 -7.62 8.29
N ASN A 101 -26.21 -6.93 8.38
CA ASN A 101 -26.00 -5.60 7.80
C ASN A 101 -24.70 -5.58 6.99
N ALA A 102 -24.71 -6.17 5.79
CA ALA A 102 -23.59 -6.04 4.87
C ALA A 102 -23.73 -4.77 4.03
N GLY A 103 -22.62 -4.09 3.80
CA GLY A 103 -22.55 -2.86 3.04
C GLY A 103 -21.83 -3.03 1.71
N LEU A 104 -22.56 -2.93 0.60
CA LEU A 104 -21.99 -2.94 -0.75
C LEU A 104 -21.72 -1.51 -1.19
N SER A 105 -20.48 -1.23 -1.63
CA SER A 105 -20.07 0.02 -2.26
C SER A 105 -19.54 -0.25 -3.66
N VAL A 106 -19.89 0.62 -4.63
CA VAL A 106 -19.34 0.60 -5.98
C VAL A 106 -18.83 2.01 -6.32
N GLN A 107 -17.54 2.09 -6.64
CA GLN A 107 -16.86 3.32 -7.06
C GLN A 107 -16.47 3.26 -8.53
N LEU A 108 -16.83 4.32 -9.27
CA LEU A 108 -16.40 4.57 -10.64
C LEU A 108 -15.44 5.78 -10.65
N PRO A 109 -14.40 5.76 -11.49
CA PRO A 109 -13.48 6.89 -11.64
C PRO A 109 -14.13 8.02 -12.46
N PRO A 110 -13.53 9.23 -12.51
CA PRO A 110 -14.13 10.38 -13.18
C PRO A 110 -14.42 10.19 -14.68
N GLY A 111 -13.72 9.27 -15.35
CA GLY A 111 -13.94 8.93 -16.76
C GLY A 111 -15.17 8.06 -17.03
N LEU A 112 -15.85 7.55 -15.98
CA LEU A 112 -17.05 6.73 -16.07
C LEU A 112 -18.21 7.37 -15.27
N ARG A 113 -19.45 7.02 -15.64
CA ARG A 113 -20.67 7.50 -14.97
C ARG A 113 -21.70 6.38 -14.85
N ILE A 114 -22.44 6.37 -13.76
CA ILE A 114 -23.62 5.52 -13.56
C ILE A 114 -24.79 6.17 -14.29
N SER A 115 -25.28 5.53 -15.35
CA SER A 115 -26.43 6.03 -16.14
C SER A 115 -27.76 5.44 -15.69
N ASP A 116 -27.74 4.23 -15.14
CA ASP A 116 -28.90 3.53 -14.59
C ASP A 116 -28.45 2.53 -13.51
N ARG A 117 -29.35 2.14 -12.61
CA ARG A 117 -29.03 1.26 -11.47
C ARG A 117 -30.24 0.46 -10.98
N ASP A 118 -29.98 -0.68 -10.37
CA ASP A 118 -31.01 -1.42 -9.63
C ASP A 118 -31.65 -0.53 -8.54
N ALA A 119 -32.97 -0.66 -8.36
CA ALA A 119 -33.76 0.19 -7.45
C ALA A 119 -33.29 0.17 -5.99
N GLY A 120 -32.56 -0.87 -5.56
CA GLY A 120 -32.01 -0.98 -4.20
C GLY A 120 -30.70 -0.21 -3.96
N LEU A 121 -30.09 0.37 -5.00
CA LEU A 121 -28.88 1.18 -4.87
C LEU A 121 -29.23 2.65 -4.61
N ALA A 122 -28.49 3.26 -3.67
CA ALA A 122 -28.60 4.69 -3.39
C ALA A 122 -28.32 5.52 -4.64
N ALA A 123 -28.88 6.74 -4.70
CA ALA A 123 -28.57 7.68 -5.76
C ALA A 123 -27.04 7.91 -5.85
N PRO A 124 -26.44 7.86 -7.05
CA PRO A 124 -25.01 8.10 -7.21
C PRO A 124 -24.63 9.49 -6.69
N THR A 125 -23.59 9.54 -5.87
CA THR A 125 -22.94 10.79 -5.46
C THR A 125 -21.71 11.00 -6.34
N ALA A 126 -21.41 12.25 -6.69
CA ALA A 126 -20.30 12.59 -7.58
C ALA A 126 -19.36 13.60 -6.92
N ASP A 127 -18.05 13.38 -7.07
CA ASP A 127 -16.99 14.24 -6.58
C ASP A 127 -15.76 14.21 -7.51
N SER A 128 -14.63 14.75 -7.06
CA SER A 128 -13.37 14.76 -7.83
C SER A 128 -12.74 13.37 -8.04
N PHE A 129 -13.24 12.34 -7.36
CA PHE A 129 -12.80 10.94 -7.42
C PHE A 129 -13.73 10.09 -8.32
N GLY A 130 -14.85 10.67 -8.75
CA GLY A 130 -15.75 10.07 -9.74
C GLY A 130 -17.16 9.94 -9.21
N GLN A 131 -17.75 8.76 -9.33
CA GLN A 131 -19.10 8.49 -8.82
C GLN A 131 -19.13 7.29 -7.90
N ARG A 132 -19.91 7.39 -6.83
CA ARG A 132 -20.12 6.32 -5.86
C ARG A 132 -21.59 6.02 -5.68
N THR A 133 -21.92 4.74 -5.59
CA THR A 133 -23.22 4.25 -5.14
C THR A 133 -23.01 3.09 -4.17
N GLY A 134 -24.05 2.73 -3.42
CA GLY A 134 -23.99 1.59 -2.53
C GLY A 134 -25.35 1.26 -1.95
N ARG A 135 -25.40 0.17 -1.18
CA ARG A 135 -26.58 -0.22 -0.41
C ARG A 135 -26.22 -1.07 0.79
N LYS A 136 -27.07 -1.03 1.82
CA LYS A 136 -27.07 -2.03 2.88
C LYS A 136 -27.91 -3.22 2.44
N LEU A 137 -27.48 -4.44 2.74
CA LEU A 137 -28.19 -5.66 2.46
C LEU A 137 -27.98 -6.70 3.55
N ALA A 138 -29.04 -7.43 3.91
CA ALA A 138 -28.91 -8.62 4.75
C ALA A 138 -28.53 -9.81 3.87
N LEU A 139 -27.37 -10.43 4.08
CA LEU A 139 -26.90 -11.59 3.35
C LEU A 139 -27.25 -12.89 4.08
N THR A 140 -27.63 -13.89 3.31
CA THR A 140 -27.73 -15.30 3.70
C THR A 140 -26.75 -16.09 2.84
N PRO A 141 -26.36 -17.32 3.21
CA PRO A 141 -25.48 -18.14 2.39
C PRO A 141 -25.97 -18.23 0.92
N GLY A 142 -25.05 -18.06 -0.03
CA GLY A 142 -25.33 -18.01 -1.47
C GLY A 142 -24.80 -16.75 -2.15
N THR A 143 -25.20 -16.53 -3.41
CA THR A 143 -24.78 -15.39 -4.22
C THR A 143 -25.94 -14.45 -4.51
N ARG A 144 -25.70 -13.15 -4.40
CA ARG A 144 -26.64 -12.09 -4.79
C ARG A 144 -26.02 -11.20 -5.86
N THR A 145 -26.76 -10.98 -6.93
CA THR A 145 -26.33 -10.13 -8.04
C THR A 145 -26.94 -8.73 -7.92
N VAL A 146 -26.13 -7.71 -8.23
CA VAL A 146 -26.54 -6.32 -8.39
C VAL A 146 -26.04 -5.84 -9.76
N LYS A 147 -26.87 -5.09 -10.48
CA LYS A 147 -26.52 -4.54 -11.80
C LYS A 147 -26.62 -3.02 -11.81
N LEU A 148 -25.75 -2.40 -12.61
CA LEU A 148 -25.84 -0.98 -12.95
C LEU A 148 -25.30 -0.73 -14.37
N LYS A 149 -25.82 0.31 -15.02
CA LYS A 149 -25.33 0.76 -16.34
C LYS A 149 -24.24 1.79 -16.15
N VAL A 150 -23.13 1.57 -16.84
CA VAL A 150 -21.93 2.40 -16.79
C VAL A 150 -21.72 3.02 -18.16
N LYS A 151 -21.71 4.36 -18.22
CA LYS A 151 -21.37 5.13 -19.41
C LYS A 151 -19.93 5.61 -19.35
N ALA A 152 -19.16 5.37 -20.40
CA ALA A 152 -17.85 5.98 -20.56
C ALA A 152 -18.00 7.44 -21.04
N VAL A 153 -17.38 8.38 -20.32
CA VAL A 153 -17.48 9.82 -20.62
C VAL A 153 -16.15 10.47 -20.98
N ALA A 154 -15.03 9.81 -20.70
CA ALA A 154 -13.70 10.24 -21.12
C ALA A 154 -12.83 9.04 -21.47
N ALA A 155 -11.92 9.23 -22.43
CA ALA A 155 -10.93 8.23 -22.79
C ALA A 155 -9.81 8.19 -21.72
N GLY A 156 -9.13 7.06 -21.63
CA GLY A 156 -8.03 6.83 -20.70
C GLY A 156 -8.29 5.65 -19.75
N PRO A 157 -7.33 5.35 -18.89
CA PRO A 157 -7.45 4.26 -17.93
C PRO A 157 -8.54 4.53 -16.88
N ALA A 158 -9.24 3.47 -16.52
CA ALA A 158 -10.29 3.46 -15.53
C ALA A 158 -10.22 2.16 -14.73
N GLN A 159 -10.55 2.25 -13.44
CA GLN A 159 -10.72 1.11 -12.56
C GLN A 159 -12.03 1.30 -11.80
N ILE A 160 -12.97 0.37 -11.98
CA ILE A 160 -14.20 0.29 -11.21
C ILE A 160 -13.91 -0.58 -9.98
N GLN A 161 -14.30 -0.16 -8.79
CA GLN A 161 -14.10 -0.92 -7.56
C GLN A 161 -15.44 -1.33 -6.97
N ALA A 162 -15.53 -2.56 -6.47
CA ALA A 162 -16.65 -3.05 -5.69
C ALA A 162 -16.14 -3.61 -4.36
N ASP A 163 -16.66 -3.09 -3.25
CA ASP A 163 -16.30 -3.48 -1.89
C ASP A 163 -17.55 -3.97 -1.15
N ILE A 164 -17.40 -5.05 -0.38
CA ILE A 164 -18.42 -5.56 0.55
C ILE A 164 -17.81 -5.71 1.93
N SER A 165 -18.51 -5.28 2.98
CA SER A 165 -18.08 -5.47 4.38
C SER A 165 -19.27 -5.64 5.32
N ASP A 166 -19.10 -6.41 6.40
CA ASP A 166 -20.03 -6.45 7.53
C ASP A 166 -19.93 -5.15 8.34
N ILE A 167 -21.01 -4.36 8.34
CA ILE A 167 -21.04 -3.03 8.95
C ILE A 167 -21.02 -3.11 10.48
N ASP A 168 -21.67 -4.13 11.04
CA ASP A 168 -21.79 -4.28 12.49
C ASP A 168 -20.49 -4.83 13.10
N HIS A 169 -19.76 -5.63 12.31
CA HIS A 169 -18.52 -6.28 12.70
C HIS A 169 -17.49 -6.20 11.56
N PRO A 170 -16.88 -5.02 11.32
CA PRO A 170 -15.88 -4.85 10.27
C PRO A 170 -14.67 -5.74 10.60
N ASP A 171 -14.55 -6.83 9.87
CA ASP A 171 -13.56 -7.88 10.07
C ASP A 171 -13.09 -8.34 8.68
N PRO A 172 -11.79 -8.56 8.45
CA PRO A 172 -11.28 -8.99 7.15
C PRO A 172 -11.89 -10.32 6.67
N ARG A 173 -12.32 -11.20 7.59
CA ARG A 173 -13.03 -12.46 7.29
C ARG A 173 -14.47 -12.24 6.82
N ARG A 174 -14.98 -11.02 6.94
CA ARG A 174 -16.33 -10.59 6.56
C ARG A 174 -16.29 -9.40 5.61
N ALA A 175 -15.25 -9.35 4.79
CA ALA A 175 -15.08 -8.34 3.76
C ALA A 175 -14.58 -8.95 2.45
N GLY A 176 -14.82 -8.25 1.35
CA GLY A 176 -14.44 -8.66 0.00
C GLY A 176 -14.21 -7.47 -0.90
N HIS A 177 -13.33 -7.64 -1.88
CA HIS A 177 -13.01 -6.64 -2.89
C HIS A 177 -12.89 -7.31 -4.26
N ASP A 178 -13.31 -6.59 -5.30
CA ASP A 178 -12.95 -6.88 -6.68
C ASP A 178 -12.95 -5.58 -7.50
N SER A 179 -12.24 -5.61 -8.62
CA SER A 179 -12.13 -4.45 -9.51
C SER A 179 -12.24 -4.82 -10.98
N VAL A 180 -12.70 -3.87 -11.80
CA VAL A 180 -12.73 -3.99 -13.26
C VAL A 180 -11.82 -2.94 -13.87
N GLU A 181 -10.82 -3.40 -14.60
CA GLU A 181 -9.80 -2.56 -15.21
C GLU A 181 -9.93 -2.48 -16.71
N LEU A 182 -9.89 -1.25 -17.21
CA LEU A 182 -10.04 -0.97 -18.62
C LEU A 182 -9.33 0.31 -19.00
N THR A 183 -8.98 0.42 -20.28
CA THR A 183 -8.52 1.67 -20.89
C THR A 183 -9.54 2.10 -21.91
N VAL A 184 -10.37 3.06 -21.54
CA VAL A 184 -11.46 3.60 -22.36
C VAL A 184 -10.87 4.21 -23.62
N GLY A 185 -11.26 3.67 -24.77
CA GLY A 185 -10.89 4.16 -26.08
C GLY A 185 -11.68 5.40 -26.48
N ALA A 186 -11.04 6.32 -27.20
CA ALA A 186 -11.69 7.53 -27.73
C ALA A 186 -12.72 7.21 -28.83
N THR A 187 -12.54 6.08 -29.52
CA THR A 187 -13.42 5.60 -30.58
C THR A 187 -13.92 4.19 -30.28
N LYS A 188 -15.06 3.83 -30.86
CA LYS A 188 -15.63 2.48 -30.74
C LYS A 188 -14.60 1.41 -31.13
N GLY A 189 -14.49 0.36 -30.31
CA GLY A 189 -13.54 -0.74 -30.53
C GLY A 189 -12.08 -0.44 -30.16
N SER A 190 -11.77 0.76 -29.66
CA SER A 190 -10.41 1.12 -29.18
C SER A 190 -10.22 0.94 -27.67
N THR A 191 -11.22 0.41 -26.95
CA THR A 191 -11.13 0.12 -25.52
C THR A 191 -10.43 -1.22 -25.28
N GLY A 192 -9.40 -1.22 -24.44
CA GLY A 192 -8.63 -2.42 -24.07
C GLY A 192 -8.95 -2.91 -22.65
N LYS A 193 -8.78 -4.22 -22.40
CA LYS A 193 -8.74 -4.77 -21.03
C LYS A 193 -7.49 -4.28 -20.30
N GLY A 194 -7.63 -4.05 -19.00
CA GLY A 194 -6.53 -3.59 -18.16
C GLY A 194 -6.28 -2.08 -18.25
N VAL A 195 -5.52 -1.58 -17.27
CA VAL A 195 -5.04 -0.21 -17.25
C VAL A 195 -3.77 -0.12 -18.10
N ALA A 196 -3.78 0.67 -19.16
CA ALA A 196 -2.56 0.97 -19.91
C ALA A 196 -1.61 1.76 -19.00
N VAL A 197 -0.57 1.08 -18.52
CA VAL A 197 0.49 1.65 -17.67
C VAL A 197 1.50 2.48 -18.50
N SER A 198 1.36 2.48 -19.82
CA SER A 198 2.34 3.10 -20.72
C SER A 198 2.47 4.62 -20.52
N LYS A 199 3.73 5.09 -20.64
CA LYS A 199 4.12 6.50 -20.56
C LYS A 199 3.08 7.38 -21.25
N GLY A 200 2.40 8.22 -20.47
CA GLY A 200 1.46 9.19 -21.01
C GLY A 200 2.15 9.96 -22.12
N ARG A 201 1.70 9.76 -23.37
CA ARG A 201 2.13 10.58 -24.49
C ARG A 201 1.67 12.01 -24.15
N ALA A 202 2.56 12.98 -24.18
CA ALA A 202 2.20 14.37 -23.94
C ALA A 202 1.00 14.71 -24.84
N THR A 203 -0.16 14.93 -24.25
CA THR A 203 -1.38 15.23 -25.00
C THR A 203 -1.19 16.61 -25.63
N LYS A 204 -1.53 16.72 -26.92
CA LYS A 204 -1.81 18.04 -27.51
C LYS A 204 -3.12 18.54 -26.91
N ASP A 205 -3.16 19.82 -26.56
CA ASP A 205 -4.32 20.55 -26.04
C ASP A 205 -5.67 19.97 -26.55
N ALA A 206 -6.44 19.39 -25.63
CA ALA A 206 -7.90 19.45 -25.75
C ALA A 206 -8.30 20.75 -25.06
N GLY A 207 -8.73 21.74 -25.84
CA GLY A 207 -9.01 23.08 -25.37
C GLY A 207 -9.85 23.11 -24.09
N ARG A 208 -9.59 24.13 -23.27
CA ARG A 208 -10.39 24.57 -22.12
C ARG A 208 -11.84 24.09 -22.20
N GLY A 209 -12.20 23.10 -21.39
CA GLY A 209 -13.58 22.64 -21.29
C GLY A 209 -14.51 23.81 -20.93
N PRO A 210 -15.72 23.88 -21.51
CA PRO A 210 -16.66 24.95 -21.24
C PRO A 210 -17.24 24.76 -19.84
N GLY A 211 -16.85 25.59 -18.88
CA GLY A 211 -17.44 25.57 -17.55
C GLY A 211 -16.55 26.07 -16.43
N THR A 212 -16.11 27.34 -16.49
CA THR A 212 -15.79 28.07 -15.25
C THR A 212 -16.41 29.46 -15.33
N ARG A 213 -17.37 29.66 -14.44
CA ARG A 213 -18.20 30.84 -14.21
C ARG A 213 -17.33 32.06 -13.89
N GLU A 214 -17.74 33.25 -14.33
CA GLU A 214 -17.07 34.51 -14.00
C GLU A 214 -16.92 34.71 -12.47
N PRO A 215 -15.74 35.13 -11.98
CA PRO A 215 -15.59 35.52 -10.58
C PRO A 215 -16.27 36.87 -10.31
N ARG A 216 -17.20 36.86 -9.34
CA ARG A 216 -17.80 38.06 -8.76
C ARG A 216 -16.71 38.94 -8.13
N LYS A 217 -16.66 40.21 -8.53
CA LYS A 217 -15.75 41.23 -7.98
C LYS A 217 -16.10 41.53 -6.52
N VAL A 218 -15.16 41.31 -5.62
CA VAL A 218 -15.10 41.97 -4.31
C VAL A 218 -13.68 42.49 -4.13
N ALA A 219 -13.53 43.81 -4.04
CA ALA A 219 -12.26 44.47 -3.77
C ALA A 219 -12.07 44.65 -2.27
N PRO A 220 -10.83 44.53 -1.78
CA PRO A 220 -10.29 45.53 -0.87
C PRO A 220 -9.05 46.21 -1.47
N LYS A 221 -8.97 47.51 -1.20
CA LYS A 221 -8.01 48.49 -1.71
C LYS A 221 -6.66 48.33 -0.97
N SER A 222 -5.58 48.07 -1.71
CA SER A 222 -4.19 48.29 -1.28
C SER A 222 -3.37 48.83 -2.47
N PRO A 223 -2.29 49.61 -2.23
CA PRO A 223 -1.77 50.57 -3.19
C PRO A 223 -0.98 49.92 -4.33
N ALA A 224 -1.03 50.58 -5.49
CA ALA A 224 -0.47 50.14 -6.75
C ALA A 224 1.07 49.98 -6.71
N PRO A 225 1.64 48.88 -7.23
CA PRO A 225 3.04 48.84 -7.58
C PRO A 225 3.28 49.59 -8.90
N ALA A 226 4.41 50.29 -8.96
CA ALA A 226 4.85 51.11 -10.07
C ALA A 226 4.92 50.33 -11.40
N ARG A 227 4.62 51.04 -12.50
CA ARG A 227 4.77 50.58 -13.89
C ARG A 227 6.18 50.03 -14.13
N SER A 228 6.30 48.72 -14.35
CA SER A 228 7.50 48.12 -14.91
C SER A 228 7.55 48.39 -16.42
N ALA A 229 8.69 48.98 -16.83
CA ALA A 229 9.06 49.23 -18.21
C ALA A 229 9.25 47.91 -18.99
N GLY A 230 9.19 48.02 -20.32
CA GLY A 230 8.99 46.93 -21.28
C GLY A 230 9.83 45.67 -21.08
N ALA A 231 9.17 44.52 -21.16
CA ALA A 231 9.81 43.22 -21.19
C ALA A 231 10.59 43.05 -22.51
N SER A 232 11.91 43.08 -22.41
CA SER A 232 12.81 42.70 -23.51
C SER A 232 12.59 41.25 -23.91
N ALA A 233 12.75 40.95 -25.20
CA ALA A 233 12.76 39.57 -25.69
C ALA A 233 13.88 38.77 -25.00
N PRO A 234 13.65 37.49 -24.67
CA PRO A 234 14.66 36.68 -23.99
C PRO A 234 15.89 36.52 -24.87
N THR A 235 17.05 36.90 -24.33
CA THR A 235 18.36 36.60 -24.91
C THR A 235 18.62 35.10 -24.79
N VAL A 236 19.18 34.51 -25.86
CA VAL A 236 19.73 33.14 -25.82
C VAL A 236 20.67 33.03 -24.61
N GLY A 237 20.48 32.01 -23.78
CA GLY A 237 21.30 31.79 -22.58
C GLY A 237 20.69 32.24 -21.25
N ALA A 238 19.52 32.88 -21.21
CA ALA A 238 18.80 33.12 -19.96
C ALA A 238 18.18 31.82 -19.41
N GLN A 239 18.32 31.57 -18.11
CA GLN A 239 17.77 30.37 -17.47
C GLN A 239 16.24 30.37 -17.53
N VAL A 240 15.67 29.23 -17.93
CA VAL A 240 14.22 28.99 -17.99
C VAL A 240 13.86 27.87 -17.04
N CYS A 241 12.85 28.09 -16.19
CA CYS A 241 12.39 27.11 -15.22
C CYS A 241 10.95 26.66 -15.48
N VAL A 242 10.68 25.36 -15.31
CA VAL A 242 9.33 24.79 -15.29
C VAL A 242 9.06 24.25 -13.91
N GLY A 243 8.03 24.79 -13.25
CA GLY A 243 7.69 24.41 -11.87
C GLY A 243 6.21 24.12 -11.67
N GLY A 244 5.86 23.56 -10.52
CA GLY A 244 4.49 23.20 -10.19
C GLY A 244 4.41 22.36 -8.92
N THR A 245 3.29 21.66 -8.76
CA THR A 245 3.07 20.72 -7.65
C THR A 245 2.51 19.42 -8.21
N PHE A 246 3.15 18.30 -7.90
CA PHE A 246 2.65 16.99 -8.27
C PHE A 246 1.78 16.43 -7.14
N ARG A 247 0.57 16.00 -7.49
CA ARG A 247 -0.45 15.55 -6.53
C ARG A 247 -1.02 14.21 -6.95
N ASN A 248 -1.51 13.45 -5.99
CA ASN A 248 -2.21 12.20 -6.22
C ASN A 248 -3.61 12.28 -5.62
N ARG A 249 -4.55 11.64 -6.31
CA ARG A 249 -5.92 11.42 -5.82
C ARG A 249 -6.16 9.94 -5.74
N PHE A 250 -6.40 9.46 -4.54
CA PHE A 250 -6.59 8.04 -4.26
C PHE A 250 -7.64 7.84 -3.16
N GLN A 251 -8.04 6.59 -2.97
CA GLN A 251 -8.89 6.19 -1.86
C GLN A 251 -8.02 5.46 -0.83
N SER A 252 -8.14 5.84 0.43
CA SER A 252 -7.42 5.22 1.55
C SER A 252 -8.40 4.43 2.42
N ALA A 253 -7.98 3.24 2.84
CA ALA A 253 -8.67 2.42 3.81
C ALA A 253 -8.76 3.15 5.17
N GLU A 254 -7.74 3.94 5.51
CA GLU A 254 -7.64 4.73 6.73
C GLU A 254 -8.59 5.94 6.74
N GLY A 255 -9.37 6.06 7.83
CA GLY A 255 -10.32 7.15 8.04
C GLY A 255 -11.57 7.07 7.16
N GLY A 256 -11.77 5.96 6.45
CA GLY A 256 -12.99 5.68 5.71
C GLY A 256 -14.15 5.20 6.59
N ALA A 257 -15.32 5.10 5.99
CA ALA A 257 -16.48 4.40 6.54
C ALA A 257 -16.76 3.13 5.72
N TRP A 258 -17.62 2.24 6.23
CA TRP A 258 -17.98 0.99 5.56
C TRP A 258 -18.45 1.17 4.10
N ASN A 259 -19.10 2.30 3.79
CA ASN A 259 -19.66 2.61 2.47
C ASN A 259 -18.72 3.45 1.60
N ALA A 260 -17.54 3.78 2.10
CA ALA A 260 -16.68 4.79 1.51
C ALA A 260 -15.28 4.78 2.13
N LYS A 261 -14.29 4.25 1.41
CA LYS A 261 -12.88 4.58 1.65
C LYS A 261 -12.70 6.11 1.63
N ALA A 262 -11.78 6.62 2.44
CA ALA A 262 -11.52 8.04 2.54
C ALA A 262 -10.91 8.55 1.23
N ASN A 263 -11.48 9.62 0.69
CA ASN A 263 -10.93 10.27 -0.50
C ASN A 263 -9.76 11.18 -0.08
N ARG A 264 -8.58 10.97 -0.65
CA ARG A 264 -7.35 11.73 -0.34
C ARG A 264 -6.85 12.47 -1.58
N ASP A 265 -6.56 13.76 -1.41
CA ASP A 265 -5.90 14.59 -2.42
C ASP A 265 -4.63 15.15 -1.78
N GLU A 266 -3.50 14.54 -2.07
CA GLU A 266 -2.24 14.76 -1.34
C GLU A 266 -1.09 15.07 -2.31
N PRO A 267 -0.12 15.91 -1.90
CA PRO A 267 1.12 16.07 -2.66
C PRO A 267 1.92 14.77 -2.67
N VAL A 268 2.61 14.48 -3.77
CA VAL A 268 3.52 13.32 -3.85
C VAL A 268 4.94 13.76 -3.53
N SER A 269 5.51 13.21 -2.46
CA SER A 269 6.82 13.60 -1.93
C SER A 269 7.98 12.82 -2.55
N ASN A 270 9.12 13.49 -2.73
CA ASN A 270 10.40 12.89 -3.15
C ASN A 270 10.36 12.04 -4.44
N ALA A 271 9.37 12.21 -5.30
CA ALA A 271 9.30 11.51 -6.58
C ALA A 271 10.33 12.08 -7.56
N ASN A 272 11.02 11.22 -8.30
CA ASN A 272 11.94 11.62 -9.36
C ASN A 272 11.17 12.34 -10.48
N VAL A 273 11.69 13.49 -10.90
CA VAL A 273 11.08 14.36 -11.92
C VAL A 273 12.08 14.68 -13.01
N ILE A 274 11.66 14.59 -14.26
CA ILE A 274 12.48 14.86 -15.44
C ILE A 274 11.76 15.88 -16.34
N LEU A 275 12.44 16.96 -16.68
CA LEU A 275 11.98 17.90 -17.71
C LEU A 275 12.52 17.41 -19.06
N TRP A 276 11.63 16.94 -19.91
CA TRP A 276 11.92 16.60 -21.30
C TRP A 276 11.60 17.76 -22.22
N GLY A 277 12.28 17.86 -23.36
CA GLY A 277 11.89 18.81 -24.38
C GLY A 277 12.62 18.69 -25.71
N LYS A 278 12.16 19.48 -26.67
CA LYS A 278 12.70 19.67 -28.02
C LYS A 278 13.21 21.10 -28.15
N PRO A 279 14.54 21.32 -28.22
CA PRO A 279 15.10 22.67 -28.31
C PRO A 279 14.62 23.44 -29.54
N THR A 280 14.52 22.75 -30.69
CA THR A 280 14.02 23.29 -31.96
C THR A 280 12.83 22.46 -32.45
N ALA A 281 12.05 22.97 -33.40
CA ALA A 281 10.87 22.27 -33.94
C ALA A 281 11.23 20.92 -34.57
N ASP A 282 12.34 20.89 -35.31
CA ASP A 282 12.86 19.68 -35.97
C ASP A 282 13.82 18.88 -35.07
N GLY A 283 14.02 19.34 -33.84
CA GLY A 283 14.92 18.71 -32.88
C GLY A 283 14.37 17.42 -32.27
N GLY A 284 15.29 16.52 -31.92
CA GLY A 284 14.98 15.34 -31.11
C GLY A 284 14.58 15.70 -29.68
N THR A 285 13.79 14.81 -29.06
CA THR A 285 13.49 14.90 -27.62
C THR A 285 14.77 14.61 -26.82
N ARG A 286 15.09 15.48 -25.86
CA ARG A 286 16.19 15.28 -24.90
C ARG A 286 15.78 15.70 -23.49
N GLN A 287 16.50 15.20 -22.50
CA GLN A 287 16.37 15.66 -21.12
C GLN A 287 16.98 17.08 -21.02
N LEU A 288 16.21 18.01 -20.45
CA LEU A 288 16.63 19.39 -20.22
C LEU A 288 17.09 19.62 -18.77
N ALA A 289 16.40 18.99 -17.82
CA ALA A 289 16.72 19.04 -16.40
C ALA A 289 16.13 17.82 -15.67
N ALA A 290 16.60 17.52 -14.46
CA ALA A 290 15.99 16.53 -13.58
C ALA A 290 16.11 16.98 -12.12
N GLY A 291 15.27 16.41 -11.26
CA GLY A 291 15.20 16.71 -9.84
C GLY A 291 14.23 15.78 -9.12
N MET A 292 13.73 16.21 -7.98
CA MET A 292 12.70 15.50 -7.22
C MET A 292 11.59 16.47 -6.81
N THR A 293 10.40 15.95 -6.50
CA THR A 293 9.38 16.73 -5.80
C THR A 293 9.81 16.98 -4.36
N GLY A 294 9.38 18.11 -3.79
CA GLY A 294 9.67 18.50 -2.42
C GLY A 294 9.03 17.55 -1.41
N ASN A 295 9.74 17.31 -0.31
CA ASN A 295 9.26 16.48 0.78
C ASN A 295 8.07 17.15 1.49
N GLY A 296 6.91 16.49 1.50
CA GLY A 296 5.69 16.95 2.17
C GLY A 296 4.86 17.99 1.41
N ASP A 297 5.37 18.56 0.31
CA ASP A 297 4.63 19.58 -0.45
C ASP A 297 4.51 19.30 -1.95
N GLY A 298 5.21 18.29 -2.47
CA GLY A 298 5.13 17.84 -3.85
C GLY A 298 5.58 18.89 -4.88
N LYS A 299 6.19 20.00 -4.45
CA LYS A 299 6.61 21.07 -5.35
C LYS A 299 7.83 20.67 -6.14
N PHE A 300 7.93 21.12 -7.38
CA PHE A 300 9.14 20.96 -8.19
C PHE A 300 9.44 22.25 -8.94
N ASN A 301 10.71 22.48 -9.23
CA ASN A 301 11.17 23.58 -10.08
C ASN A 301 12.42 23.15 -10.84
N LEU A 302 12.27 22.92 -12.15
CA LEU A 302 13.31 22.36 -13.01
C LEU A 302 13.80 23.44 -13.97
N CYS A 303 15.05 23.85 -13.82
CA CYS A 303 15.65 24.93 -14.60
C CYS A 303 16.68 24.40 -15.59
N TYR A 304 16.70 24.98 -16.79
CA TYR A 304 17.68 24.69 -17.83
C TYR A 304 18.04 25.96 -18.58
N THR A 305 19.15 25.94 -19.31
CA THR A 305 19.59 27.04 -20.18
C THR A 305 19.26 26.69 -21.63
N PRO A 306 18.31 27.38 -22.29
CA PRO A 306 17.99 27.13 -23.69
C PRO A 306 19.16 27.44 -24.62
N SER A 307 19.36 26.59 -25.63
CA SER A 307 20.36 26.82 -26.71
C SER A 307 19.84 27.74 -27.82
N THR A 308 18.57 28.10 -27.77
CA THR A 308 17.84 28.96 -28.71
C THR A 308 16.99 29.94 -27.91
N SER A 309 16.43 30.99 -28.53
CA SER A 309 15.56 31.94 -27.84
C SER A 309 14.24 31.34 -27.35
N VAL A 310 13.86 30.19 -27.92
CA VAL A 310 12.64 29.45 -27.61
C VAL A 310 12.92 27.95 -27.66
N THR A 311 12.42 27.21 -26.68
CA THR A 311 12.32 25.74 -26.71
C THR A 311 10.99 25.35 -27.34
N SER A 312 11.01 24.62 -28.44
CA SER A 312 9.80 24.30 -29.22
C SER A 312 8.74 23.57 -28.41
N ALA A 313 9.13 22.58 -27.61
CA ALA A 313 8.21 21.87 -26.73
C ALA A 313 8.93 21.38 -25.46
N ALA A 314 8.25 21.41 -24.31
CA ALA A 314 8.74 20.83 -23.06
C ALA A 314 7.61 20.22 -22.23
N TRP A 315 7.88 19.17 -21.48
CA TRP A 315 6.93 18.55 -20.55
C TRP A 315 7.67 17.90 -19.38
N VAL A 316 6.96 17.71 -18.29
CA VAL A 316 7.51 17.14 -17.05
C VAL A 316 7.02 15.71 -16.90
N GLU A 317 7.94 14.76 -16.72
CA GLU A 317 7.66 13.35 -16.42
C GLU A 317 8.01 13.08 -14.95
N PHE A 318 7.06 12.51 -14.21
CA PHE A 318 7.21 12.03 -12.83
C PHE A 318 7.32 10.51 -12.87
N ARG A 319 8.20 9.92 -12.06
CA ARG A 319 8.34 8.46 -11.93
C ARG A 319 8.09 7.97 -10.50
N THR A 320 7.53 6.77 -10.35
CA THR A 320 7.34 6.10 -9.05
C THR A 320 8.67 5.59 -8.48
N GLN A 321 9.60 6.51 -8.28
CA GLN A 321 10.92 6.25 -7.73
C GLN A 321 11.35 7.47 -6.94
N ALA A 322 11.89 7.27 -5.74
CA ALA A 322 12.46 8.33 -4.92
C ALA A 322 13.98 8.16 -4.83
N GLY A 323 14.70 9.03 -5.56
CA GLY A 323 16.14 8.93 -5.74
C GLY A 323 16.53 7.52 -6.20
N ARG A 324 17.25 6.80 -5.35
CA ARG A 324 17.63 5.39 -5.53
C ARG A 324 17.18 4.51 -4.37
N MET A 325 16.34 5.02 -3.48
CA MET A 325 16.05 4.41 -2.18
C MET A 325 14.76 3.60 -2.19
N TRP A 326 13.73 3.99 -2.93
CA TRP A 326 12.57 3.13 -3.14
C TRP A 326 11.88 3.39 -4.47
N SER A 327 11.12 2.40 -4.92
CA SER A 327 10.35 2.47 -6.14
C SER A 327 9.13 1.56 -6.12
N VAL A 328 8.15 1.93 -6.95
CA VAL A 328 7.00 1.08 -7.28
C VAL A 328 7.07 0.72 -8.75
N VAL A 329 7.01 -0.57 -9.06
CA VAL A 329 7.16 -1.13 -10.40
C VAL A 329 5.97 -2.00 -10.79
N ASP A 330 5.73 -2.14 -12.09
CA ASP A 330 4.73 -3.05 -12.64
C ASP A 330 5.21 -4.52 -12.64
N ALA A 331 4.38 -5.42 -13.16
CA ALA A 331 4.68 -6.86 -13.27
C ALA A 331 5.98 -7.18 -14.03
N ASN A 332 6.45 -6.28 -14.91
CA ASN A 332 7.66 -6.45 -15.71
C ASN A 332 8.87 -5.71 -15.10
N GLY A 333 8.73 -5.12 -13.91
CA GLY A 333 9.76 -4.31 -13.27
C GLY A 333 9.86 -2.88 -13.84
N GLY A 334 8.89 -2.43 -14.64
CA GLY A 334 8.83 -1.09 -15.19
C GLY A 334 8.30 -0.07 -14.19
N LEU A 335 8.94 1.10 -14.08
CA LEU A 335 8.41 2.21 -13.27
C LEU A 335 7.14 2.79 -13.89
N TYR A 336 6.17 3.12 -13.04
CA TYR A 336 5.05 3.96 -13.44
C TYR A 336 5.53 5.38 -13.73
N ALA A 337 4.89 6.02 -14.71
CA ALA A 337 5.21 7.40 -15.08
C ALA A 337 3.95 8.19 -15.43
N THR A 338 3.89 9.42 -14.93
CA THR A 338 2.88 10.42 -15.28
C THR A 338 3.56 11.60 -15.95
N SER A 339 3.02 12.11 -17.06
CA SER A 339 3.54 13.28 -17.76
C SER A 339 2.56 14.44 -17.68
N SER A 340 3.07 15.66 -17.56
CA SER A 340 2.28 16.87 -17.77
C SER A 340 1.84 17.01 -19.23
N TYR A 341 0.93 17.96 -19.48
CA TYR A 341 0.73 18.46 -20.84
C TYR A 341 2.02 19.12 -21.36
N ALA A 342 2.16 19.18 -22.69
CA ALA A 342 3.29 19.84 -23.33
C ALA A 342 3.11 21.36 -23.32
N LEU A 343 4.13 22.07 -22.86
CA LEU A 343 4.31 23.50 -23.08
C LEU A 343 4.98 23.71 -24.44
N ASN A 344 4.36 24.53 -25.29
CA ASN A 344 4.91 24.86 -26.60
C ASN A 344 5.54 26.25 -26.60
N ASN A 345 6.59 26.44 -27.40
CA ASN A 345 7.28 27.70 -27.59
C ASN A 345 7.70 28.36 -26.26
N LEU A 346 8.33 27.56 -25.39
CA LEU A 346 8.73 27.97 -24.05
C LEU A 346 9.95 28.90 -24.13
N SER A 347 9.74 30.17 -23.76
CA SER A 347 10.76 31.23 -23.80
C SER A 347 11.02 31.91 -22.45
N ARG A 348 10.25 31.56 -21.42
CA ARG A 348 10.35 32.10 -20.05
C ARG A 348 9.93 31.07 -19.03
N SER A 349 10.32 31.29 -17.78
CA SER A 349 9.90 30.43 -16.67
C SER A 349 8.37 30.36 -16.57
N THR A 350 7.84 29.14 -16.44
CA THR A 350 6.40 28.86 -16.52
C THR A 350 6.00 27.88 -15.43
N SER A 351 4.85 28.11 -14.79
CA SER A 351 4.28 27.18 -13.83
C SER A 351 3.20 26.32 -14.49
N LEU A 352 3.23 25.01 -14.20
CA LEU A 352 2.20 24.05 -14.59
C LEU A 352 1.00 24.05 -13.63
N GLY A 353 1.10 24.72 -12.48
CA GLY A 353 0.15 24.57 -11.38
C GLY A 353 0.19 23.16 -10.79
N ASN A 354 -0.99 22.60 -10.52
CA ASN A 354 -1.12 21.21 -10.06
C ASN A 354 -1.11 20.24 -11.24
N VAL A 355 -0.20 19.27 -11.19
CA VAL A 355 -0.19 18.11 -12.08
C VAL A 355 -0.64 16.91 -11.26
N TYR A 356 -1.62 16.16 -11.76
CA TYR A 356 -2.16 14.99 -11.04
C TYR A 356 -1.62 13.69 -11.63
N ALA A 357 -1.32 12.74 -10.75
CA ALA A 357 -1.16 11.34 -11.10
C ALA A 357 -2.34 10.83 -11.93
N ASN A 358 -2.06 9.96 -12.88
CA ASN A 358 -3.11 9.26 -13.62
C ASN A 358 -3.95 8.39 -12.67
N SER A 359 -5.28 8.44 -12.77
CA SER A 359 -6.18 7.66 -11.91
C SER A 359 -5.90 6.16 -11.94
N GLY A 360 -5.51 5.59 -13.09
CA GLY A 360 -5.15 4.17 -13.20
C GLY A 360 -3.83 3.79 -12.52
N GLN A 361 -3.03 4.79 -12.12
CA GLN A 361 -1.74 4.59 -11.44
C GLN A 361 -1.75 5.17 -10.02
N SER A 362 -2.89 5.70 -9.56
CA SER A 362 -3.00 6.42 -8.28
C SER A 362 -2.55 5.58 -7.08
N ARG A 363 -2.85 4.27 -7.09
CA ARG A 363 -2.37 3.30 -6.09
C ARG A 363 -0.85 3.16 -6.06
N ALA A 364 -0.19 3.07 -7.22
CA ALA A 364 1.27 3.02 -7.27
C ALA A 364 1.92 4.30 -6.70
N TRP A 365 1.30 5.46 -6.96
CA TRP A 365 1.73 6.74 -6.38
C TRP A 365 1.46 6.83 -4.88
N HIS A 366 0.36 6.24 -4.40
CA HIS A 366 0.05 6.16 -2.97
C HIS A 366 1.11 5.32 -2.24
N VAL A 367 1.43 4.13 -2.73
CA VAL A 367 2.51 3.28 -2.19
C VAL A 367 3.85 4.02 -2.12
N LEU A 368 4.22 4.76 -3.17
CA LEU A 368 5.46 5.53 -3.17
C LEU A 368 5.53 6.54 -2.01
N ASP A 369 4.44 7.27 -1.77
CA ASP A 369 4.38 8.28 -0.71
C ASP A 369 4.24 7.62 0.68
N THR A 370 3.56 6.49 0.78
CA THR A 370 3.51 5.68 2.01
C THR A 370 4.92 5.21 2.42
N LEU A 371 5.73 4.73 1.48
CA LEU A 371 7.13 4.42 1.75
C LEU A 371 7.95 5.64 2.15
N ASN A 372 7.60 6.84 1.67
CA ASN A 372 8.24 8.08 2.12
C ASN A 372 7.99 8.35 3.61
N LYS A 373 6.78 8.04 4.12
CA LYS A 373 6.46 8.17 5.56
C LYS A 373 7.35 7.26 6.40
N LEU A 374 7.48 5.98 6.01
CA LEU A 374 8.39 5.05 6.69
C LEU A 374 9.85 5.50 6.54
N TRP A 375 10.28 5.95 5.36
CA TRP A 375 11.65 6.40 5.13
C TRP A 375 12.09 7.41 6.18
N TRP A 376 11.30 8.46 6.42
CA TRP A 376 11.66 9.48 7.42
C TRP A 376 11.56 9.01 8.86
N ASN A 377 10.87 7.89 9.13
CA ASN A 377 10.74 7.30 10.46
C ASN A 377 11.63 6.06 10.69
N ARG A 378 12.29 5.49 9.68
CA ARG A 378 12.94 4.15 9.66
C ARG A 378 13.93 3.75 10.78
N GLY A 379 14.27 4.67 11.69
CA GLY A 379 15.13 4.39 12.83
C GLY A 379 16.60 4.19 12.45
N SER A 380 17.04 4.78 11.32
CA SER A 380 18.43 4.77 10.86
C SER A 380 19.03 6.17 10.89
N THR A 381 20.32 6.27 11.21
CA THR A 381 21.12 7.51 11.18
C THR A 381 21.98 7.64 9.92
N THR A 382 21.87 6.70 8.97
CA THR A 382 22.61 6.68 7.71
C THR A 382 21.72 7.09 6.54
N ASP A 383 22.32 7.37 5.38
CA ASP A 383 21.57 7.60 4.13
C ASP A 383 21.00 6.31 3.49
N CYS A 384 21.02 5.18 4.21
CA CYS A 384 20.45 3.91 3.78
C CYS A 384 19.19 3.55 4.61
N TRP A 385 18.48 2.49 4.22
CA TRP A 385 17.30 2.03 4.96
C TRP A 385 17.67 1.55 6.36
N ALA A 386 18.80 0.85 6.47
CA ALA A 386 19.32 0.33 7.73
C ALA A 386 20.80 0.68 7.93
N SER A 387 21.23 0.77 9.20
CA SER A 387 22.63 1.04 9.55
C SER A 387 23.58 -0.13 9.25
N SER A 388 23.02 -1.33 9.08
CA SER A 388 23.71 -2.55 8.66
C SER A 388 24.28 -2.48 7.23
N GLU A 389 23.77 -1.56 6.41
CA GLU A 389 24.18 -1.36 5.01
C GLU A 389 25.46 -0.51 4.94
N GLN A 390 26.61 -1.14 5.26
CA GLN A 390 27.90 -0.46 5.36
C GLN A 390 28.51 -0.08 4.00
N GLY A 391 29.37 0.96 4.00
CA GLY A 391 30.21 1.33 2.86
C GLY A 391 29.48 2.02 1.70
N GLY A 392 28.33 2.63 1.95
CA GLY A 392 27.56 3.39 0.95
C GLY A 392 26.81 2.51 -0.06
N ARG A 393 26.59 1.22 0.25
CA ARG A 393 25.86 0.28 -0.59
C ARG A 393 24.42 0.15 -0.12
N CYS A 394 23.66 1.24 -0.17
CA CYS A 394 22.25 1.20 0.16
C CYS A 394 21.49 0.35 -0.87
N SER A 395 20.66 -0.57 -0.40
CA SER A 395 19.74 -1.36 -1.22
C SER A 395 18.35 -0.72 -1.20
N PRO A 396 17.67 -0.58 -2.35
CA PRO A 396 16.34 0.01 -2.38
C PRO A 396 15.29 -0.93 -1.75
N ILE A 397 14.16 -0.36 -1.34
CA ILE A 397 12.90 -1.12 -1.21
C ILE A 397 12.13 -0.99 -2.51
N THR A 398 11.82 -2.12 -3.16
CA THR A 398 11.02 -2.15 -4.38
C THR A 398 9.69 -2.80 -4.11
N VAL A 399 8.60 -2.12 -4.44
CA VAL A 399 7.24 -2.67 -4.41
C VAL A 399 6.81 -2.99 -5.84
N GLN A 400 6.46 -4.23 -6.11
CA GLN A 400 5.77 -4.65 -7.31
C GLN A 400 4.27 -4.67 -7.04
N TRP A 401 3.57 -3.86 -7.82
CA TRP A 401 2.12 -3.82 -7.82
C TRP A 401 1.67 -3.57 -9.24
N TYR A 402 0.52 -4.12 -9.61
CA TYR A 402 -0.17 -3.77 -10.85
C TYR A 402 -1.66 -3.97 -10.66
N PRO A 403 -2.50 -3.24 -11.42
CA PRO A 403 -3.93 -3.44 -11.42
C PRO A 403 -4.27 -4.92 -11.67
N GLY A 404 -5.08 -5.49 -10.79
CA GLY A 404 -5.59 -6.85 -10.93
C GLY A 404 -4.59 -7.90 -10.44
N SER A 405 -3.55 -7.49 -9.71
CA SER A 405 -2.60 -8.37 -9.06
C SER A 405 -3.30 -9.40 -8.17
N THR A 406 -3.00 -10.68 -8.43
CA THR A 406 -3.44 -11.84 -7.64
C THR A 406 -2.28 -12.55 -6.95
N ASP A 407 -1.06 -12.02 -7.01
CA ASP A 407 0.14 -12.62 -6.38
C ASP A 407 0.02 -12.63 -4.84
N GLY A 408 -0.87 -11.78 -4.32
CA GLY A 408 -1.07 -11.57 -2.90
C GLY A 408 -0.16 -10.47 -2.37
N THR A 409 -0.08 -10.34 -1.06
CA THR A 409 0.67 -9.31 -0.34
C THR A 409 1.69 -9.98 0.58
N TYR A 410 2.96 -9.75 0.29
CA TYR A 410 4.10 -10.33 1.01
C TYR A 410 5.42 -9.70 0.57
N TRP A 411 6.43 -9.73 1.43
CA TRP A 411 7.81 -9.52 1.05
C TRP A 411 8.53 -10.82 0.69
N ASN A 412 9.26 -10.81 -0.43
CA ASN A 412 10.12 -11.90 -0.86
C ASN A 412 11.59 -11.54 -0.62
N GLY A 413 12.20 -12.13 0.42
CA GLY A 413 13.62 -11.90 0.73
C GLY A 413 14.62 -12.41 -0.30
N GLY A 414 14.23 -13.34 -1.18
CA GLY A 414 15.08 -13.79 -2.29
C GLY A 414 15.16 -12.79 -3.45
N GLU A 415 14.07 -12.07 -3.70
CA GLU A 415 14.02 -10.98 -4.70
C GLU A 415 14.34 -9.60 -4.12
N ASP A 416 14.31 -9.48 -2.79
CA ASP A 416 14.28 -8.20 -2.05
C ASP A 416 13.17 -7.27 -2.58
N LYS A 417 11.97 -7.84 -2.74
CA LYS A 417 10.83 -7.18 -3.36
C LYS A 417 9.55 -7.45 -2.60
N ILE A 418 8.75 -6.41 -2.42
CA ILE A 418 7.39 -6.49 -1.87
C ILE A 418 6.43 -6.71 -3.03
N HIS A 419 5.52 -7.65 -2.90
CA HIS A 419 4.39 -7.85 -3.80
C HIS A 419 3.13 -7.38 -3.09
N LEU A 420 2.24 -6.68 -3.79
CA LEU A 420 0.94 -6.26 -3.25
C LEU A 420 -0.20 -6.79 -4.14
N ALA A 421 -1.29 -7.21 -3.51
CA ALA A 421 -2.56 -7.49 -4.17
C ALA A 421 -3.19 -6.20 -4.72
N ASP A 422 -4.17 -6.32 -5.63
CA ASP A 422 -4.74 -5.17 -6.36
C ASP A 422 -5.15 -3.99 -5.45
N ASN A 423 -5.85 -4.26 -4.35
CA ASN A 423 -6.40 -3.23 -3.48
C ASN A 423 -5.54 -2.87 -2.27
N ASP A 424 -4.48 -3.61 -1.99
CA ASP A 424 -3.67 -3.40 -0.79
C ASP A 424 -2.85 -2.10 -0.79
N PRO A 425 -2.50 -1.49 -1.94
CA PRO A 425 -2.09 -0.10 -1.97
C PRO A 425 -3.06 0.89 -1.37
N ASP A 426 -4.36 0.57 -1.23
CA ASP A 426 -5.31 1.47 -0.57
C ASP A 426 -5.09 1.50 0.96
N SER A 427 -4.31 0.56 1.54
CA SER A 427 -3.92 0.55 2.95
C SER A 427 -2.46 0.98 3.13
N GLU A 428 -2.27 2.07 3.85
CA GLU A 428 -0.95 2.51 4.28
C GLU A 428 -0.33 1.52 5.27
N HIS A 429 -1.14 0.96 6.18
CA HIS A 429 -0.70 -0.02 7.16
C HIS A 429 -0.18 -1.31 6.52
N THR A 430 -0.91 -1.87 5.55
CA THR A 430 -0.48 -3.07 4.83
C THR A 430 0.79 -2.80 4.04
N THR A 431 0.87 -1.64 3.35
CA THR A 431 2.08 -1.27 2.61
C THR A 431 3.30 -1.13 3.53
N VAL A 432 3.15 -0.48 4.70
CA VAL A 432 4.25 -0.32 5.67
C VAL A 432 4.56 -1.62 6.40
N HIS A 433 3.59 -2.49 6.64
CA HIS A 433 3.81 -3.84 7.19
C HIS A 433 4.79 -4.61 6.30
N GLU A 434 4.53 -4.69 4.99
CA GLU A 434 5.47 -5.36 4.08
C GLU A 434 6.82 -4.67 3.98
N ALA A 435 6.82 -3.33 4.05
CA ALA A 435 8.07 -2.58 4.15
C ALA A 435 8.80 -2.79 5.49
N GLY A 436 8.10 -3.24 6.53
CA GLY A 436 8.63 -3.70 7.79
C GLY A 436 9.41 -5.01 7.65
N HIS A 437 8.87 -5.99 6.91
CA HIS A 437 9.61 -7.19 6.51
C HIS A 437 10.86 -6.84 5.68
N ALA A 438 10.65 -5.99 4.66
CA ALA A 438 11.60 -5.03 4.07
C ALA A 438 12.80 -4.68 4.95
N LEU A 439 12.48 -3.85 5.93
CA LEU A 439 13.41 -3.22 6.84
C LEU A 439 14.10 -4.25 7.73
N GLN A 440 13.38 -5.25 8.23
CA GLN A 440 13.95 -6.32 9.07
C GLN A 440 14.99 -7.13 8.29
N GLY A 441 14.71 -7.49 7.03
CA GLY A 441 15.68 -8.14 6.15
C GLY A 441 16.93 -7.30 5.95
N LYS A 442 16.79 -5.99 5.77
CA LYS A 442 17.94 -5.07 5.66
C LYS A 442 18.72 -4.96 6.97
N LEU A 443 18.06 -4.82 8.12
CA LEU A 443 18.69 -4.84 9.45
C LEU A 443 19.53 -6.12 9.63
N TYR A 444 18.97 -7.26 9.25
CA TYR A 444 19.62 -8.57 9.35
C TYR A 444 20.58 -8.91 8.21
N ARG A 445 20.92 -7.96 7.33
CA ARG A 445 21.87 -8.15 6.21
C ARG A 445 21.45 -9.29 5.27
N GLY A 446 20.14 -9.41 5.04
CA GLY A 446 19.52 -10.44 4.21
C GLY A 446 19.32 -11.79 4.91
N TRP A 447 19.70 -11.93 6.18
CA TRP A 447 19.32 -13.12 6.96
C TRP A 447 17.84 -13.02 7.34
N TRP A 448 17.13 -14.16 7.30
CA TRP A 448 15.73 -14.26 7.71
C TRP A 448 15.54 -15.46 8.62
N PRO A 449 14.80 -15.34 9.74
CA PRO A 449 14.58 -16.46 10.63
C PRO A 449 13.75 -17.56 9.96
N ARG A 450 13.91 -18.79 10.44
CA ARG A 450 13.05 -19.90 10.02
C ARG A 450 11.65 -19.73 10.60
N VAL A 451 10.76 -19.12 9.83
CA VAL A 451 9.35 -18.95 10.17
C VAL A 451 8.61 -20.29 10.05
N THR A 452 7.79 -20.62 11.05
CA THR A 452 6.99 -21.86 11.08
C THR A 452 5.53 -21.56 11.42
N ASN A 453 4.60 -22.38 10.95
CA ASN A 453 3.17 -22.31 11.28
C ASN A 453 2.52 -20.92 11.11
N CYS A 454 2.94 -20.16 10.09
CA CYS A 454 2.44 -18.80 9.82
C CYS A 454 1.26 -18.76 8.83
N SER A 455 0.87 -19.92 8.28
CA SER A 455 -0.28 -20.07 7.39
C SER A 455 -1.24 -21.13 7.95
N PRO A 456 -2.56 -20.88 7.97
CA PRO A 456 -3.22 -19.60 7.64
C PRO A 456 -2.78 -18.43 8.53
N HIS A 457 -2.67 -17.23 7.94
CA HIS A 457 -2.17 -16.03 8.61
C HIS A 457 -3.28 -15.33 9.40
N TYR A 458 -3.00 -15.01 10.67
CA TYR A 458 -3.92 -14.32 11.58
C TYR A 458 -3.16 -13.43 12.55
N VAL A 459 -3.54 -12.15 12.60
CA VAL A 459 -2.91 -11.18 13.51
C VAL A 459 -3.32 -11.38 14.97
N ASP A 460 -4.51 -11.94 15.23
CA ASP A 460 -5.11 -12.10 16.56
C ASP A 460 -4.96 -13.52 17.15
N ARG A 461 -4.32 -14.45 16.43
CA ARG A 461 -4.21 -15.86 16.84
C ARG A 461 -2.79 -16.29 17.12
N THR A 462 -2.66 -17.32 17.93
CA THR A 462 -1.38 -17.99 18.15
C THR A 462 -0.98 -18.79 16.92
N SER A 463 0.25 -18.56 16.46
CA SER A 463 0.87 -19.24 15.31
C SER A 463 2.14 -19.98 15.77
N SER A 464 3.28 -19.28 15.79
CA SER A 464 4.53 -19.71 16.40
C SER A 464 5.31 -18.48 16.87
N THR A 465 6.30 -18.67 17.74
CA THR A 465 7.15 -17.57 18.20
C THR A 465 8.00 -16.94 17.10
N SER A 466 8.34 -17.68 16.03
CA SER A 466 9.07 -17.11 14.89
C SER A 466 8.17 -16.36 13.92
N CYS A 467 6.93 -16.82 13.70
CA CYS A 467 5.92 -16.08 12.93
C CYS A 467 5.52 -14.80 13.68
N ALA A 468 5.13 -14.90 14.96
CA ALA A 468 4.76 -13.74 15.76
C ALA A 468 5.88 -12.71 15.88
N TRP A 469 7.15 -13.12 15.79
CA TRP A 469 8.29 -12.20 15.77
C TRP A 469 8.40 -11.42 14.46
N THR A 470 8.37 -12.09 13.30
CA THR A 470 8.49 -11.41 12.01
C THR A 470 7.28 -10.54 11.72
N GLU A 471 6.08 -11.09 11.88
CA GLU A 471 4.82 -10.39 11.63
C GLU A 471 4.56 -9.31 12.68
N GLY A 472 4.89 -9.60 13.95
CA GLY A 472 4.73 -8.65 15.04
C GLY A 472 5.66 -7.44 14.89
N TYR A 473 6.89 -7.66 14.41
CA TYR A 473 7.79 -6.58 14.06
C TYR A 473 7.24 -5.73 12.91
N ALA A 474 6.74 -6.35 11.83
CA ALA A 474 6.14 -5.67 10.69
C ALA A 474 4.93 -4.80 11.08
N ASN A 475 4.03 -5.31 11.94
CA ASN A 475 2.95 -4.51 12.52
C ASN A 475 3.46 -3.38 13.41
N ALA A 476 4.45 -3.64 14.26
CA ALA A 476 5.03 -2.60 15.11
C ALA A 476 5.65 -1.47 14.27
N VAL A 477 6.29 -1.78 13.13
CA VAL A 477 6.79 -0.79 12.17
C VAL A 477 5.65 0.10 11.66
N ALA A 478 4.51 -0.48 11.26
CA ALA A 478 3.34 0.28 10.82
C ALA A 478 2.77 1.16 11.94
N PHE A 479 2.56 0.58 13.13
CA PHE A 479 2.06 1.27 14.32
C PHE A 479 2.95 2.43 14.74
N HIS A 480 4.26 2.23 14.73
CA HIS A 480 5.23 3.28 15.02
C HIS A 480 5.23 4.38 13.95
N THR A 481 5.03 4.02 12.68
CA THR A 481 5.01 4.97 11.57
C THR A 481 3.80 5.89 11.63
N PHE A 482 2.62 5.35 11.97
CA PHE A 482 1.36 6.10 11.96
C PHE A 482 0.91 6.60 13.34
N GLY A 483 1.53 6.11 14.42
CA GLY A 483 1.21 6.52 15.78
C GLY A 483 -0.12 5.97 16.30
N ASP A 484 -0.53 4.80 15.82
CA ASP A 484 -1.73 4.09 16.25
C ASP A 484 -1.47 2.57 16.40
N THR A 485 -2.52 1.80 16.71
CA THR A 485 -2.46 0.33 16.83
C THR A 485 -3.55 -0.37 15.99
N THR A 486 -4.11 0.32 15.00
CA THR A 486 -5.18 -0.23 14.17
C THR A 486 -4.61 -0.72 12.85
N TYR A 487 -4.71 -2.01 12.59
CA TYR A 487 -4.34 -2.55 11.29
C TYR A 487 -5.49 -2.36 10.30
N TYR A 488 -5.21 -1.83 9.11
CA TYR A 488 -6.17 -1.65 8.02
C TYR A 488 -5.79 -2.58 6.86
N TRP A 489 -6.78 -3.21 6.22
CA TRP A 489 -6.61 -3.93 4.96
C TRP A 489 -7.09 -3.06 3.79
N GLY A 490 -6.60 -3.30 2.57
CA GLY A 490 -6.92 -2.46 1.40
C GLY A 490 -8.40 -2.39 1.02
N ASN A 491 -9.22 -3.31 1.52
CA ASN A 491 -10.68 -3.30 1.32
C ASN A 491 -11.43 -2.42 2.32
N GLY A 492 -10.72 -1.75 3.24
CA GLY A 492 -11.29 -0.91 4.30
C GLY A 492 -11.68 -1.68 5.57
N ALA A 493 -11.52 -3.00 5.62
CA ALA A 493 -11.60 -3.72 6.88
C ALA A 493 -10.48 -3.27 7.82
N SER A 494 -10.72 -3.31 9.13
CA SER A 494 -9.72 -2.93 10.12
C SER A 494 -9.89 -3.70 11.41
N LEU A 495 -8.82 -3.78 12.19
CA LEU A 495 -8.81 -4.41 13.50
C LEU A 495 -7.90 -3.61 14.42
N ASN A 496 -8.45 -3.11 15.52
CA ASN A 496 -7.64 -2.48 16.56
C ASN A 496 -6.91 -3.56 17.35
N LEU A 497 -5.58 -3.53 17.31
CA LEU A 497 -4.71 -4.47 18.00
C LEU A 497 -4.22 -3.95 19.36
N ALA A 498 -4.68 -2.78 19.83
CA ALA A 498 -4.45 -2.36 21.21
C ALA A 498 -4.90 -3.46 22.17
N ASN A 499 -3.99 -3.93 23.02
CA ASN A 499 -4.27 -5.08 23.88
C ASN A 499 -3.52 -5.04 25.20
N ASP A 500 -4.03 -5.82 26.13
CA ASP A 500 -3.37 -6.32 27.33
C ASP A 500 -3.69 -7.82 27.47
N ARG A 501 -3.03 -8.52 28.39
CA ARG A 501 -3.12 -9.96 28.59
C ARG A 501 -4.57 -10.47 28.78
N SER A 502 -5.50 -9.61 29.21
CA SER A 502 -6.92 -9.93 29.43
C SER A 502 -7.82 -9.65 28.22
N THR A 503 -7.30 -8.99 27.19
CA THR A 503 -8.04 -8.60 25.98
C THR A 503 -8.63 -9.82 25.29
N ARG A 504 -9.97 -9.87 25.24
CA ARG A 504 -10.71 -10.94 24.59
C ARG A 504 -10.56 -10.88 23.08
N GLY A 505 -10.50 -12.03 22.44
CA GLY A 505 -10.40 -12.14 20.98
C GLY A 505 -8.98 -12.15 20.44
N ILE A 506 -7.97 -11.80 21.26
CA ILE A 506 -6.55 -11.91 20.92
C ILE A 506 -5.94 -13.01 21.78
N ASP A 507 -5.40 -14.05 21.15
CA ASP A 507 -4.81 -15.18 21.86
C ASP A 507 -3.62 -14.71 22.74
N PRO A 508 -3.38 -15.38 23.89
CA PRO A 508 -2.32 -14.97 24.81
C PRO A 508 -0.93 -15.44 24.35
N GLY A 509 0.09 -14.69 24.77
CA GLY A 509 1.49 -15.10 24.71
C GLY A 509 2.29 -14.58 23.52
N ASP A 510 3.58 -14.89 23.49
CA ASP A 510 4.55 -14.37 22.51
C ASP A 510 4.58 -15.13 21.18
N ALA A 511 3.67 -16.10 21.01
CA ALA A 511 3.40 -16.75 19.74
C ALA A 511 2.20 -16.13 19.01
N CYS A 512 1.65 -15.01 19.50
CA CYS A 512 0.63 -14.21 18.83
C CYS A 512 1.20 -12.86 18.38
N GLU A 513 1.05 -12.56 17.08
CA GLU A 513 1.59 -11.38 16.40
C GLU A 513 1.16 -10.06 17.06
N ALA A 514 -0.14 -9.86 17.32
CA ALA A 514 -0.64 -8.64 17.96
C ALA A 514 0.02 -8.37 19.32
N ARG A 515 0.34 -9.42 20.08
CA ARG A 515 0.98 -9.31 21.40
C ARG A 515 2.43 -8.83 21.25
N VAL A 516 3.16 -9.40 20.31
CA VAL A 516 4.54 -8.98 20.02
C VAL A 516 4.56 -7.55 19.48
N ALA A 517 3.66 -7.20 18.56
CA ALA A 517 3.61 -5.88 17.94
C ALA A 517 3.40 -4.76 18.97
N THR A 518 2.39 -4.91 19.82
CA THR A 518 2.09 -3.92 20.88
C THR A 518 3.15 -3.86 21.97
N ALA A 519 3.73 -5.00 22.35
CA ALA A 519 4.86 -5.02 23.29
C ALA A 519 6.07 -4.25 22.72
N LEU A 520 6.39 -4.40 21.43
CA LEU A 520 7.46 -3.65 20.77
C LEU A 520 7.20 -2.14 20.78
N VAL A 521 5.99 -1.71 20.42
CA VAL A 521 5.63 -0.27 20.43
C VAL A 521 5.73 0.33 21.84
N ASP A 522 5.25 -0.39 22.86
CA ASP A 522 5.36 0.05 24.26
C ASP A 522 6.84 0.09 24.72
N LEU A 523 7.65 -0.91 24.39
CA LEU A 523 9.09 -0.89 24.70
C LEU A 523 9.79 0.31 24.05
N TRP A 524 9.55 0.53 22.76
CA TRP A 524 10.18 1.62 22.00
C TRP A 524 9.81 2.98 22.55
N SER A 525 8.54 3.19 22.85
CA SER A 525 8.02 4.49 23.30
C SER A 525 8.31 4.79 24.78
N GLN A 526 8.32 3.77 25.66
CA GLN A 526 8.37 3.98 27.11
C GLN A 526 9.77 3.82 27.71
N VAL A 527 10.59 2.90 27.20
CA VAL A 527 11.88 2.56 27.84
C VAL A 527 13.10 2.67 26.92
N ASP A 528 12.94 2.60 25.60
CA ASP A 528 14.09 2.70 24.68
C ASP A 528 14.42 4.15 24.28
N GLY A 529 13.46 5.07 24.41
CA GLY A 529 13.58 6.45 23.92
C GLY A 529 13.45 6.54 22.39
N GLY A 530 12.57 5.72 21.82
CA GLY A 530 12.39 5.50 20.39
C GLY A 530 13.02 4.19 19.90
N TRP A 531 12.66 3.76 18.70
CA TRP A 531 13.10 2.47 18.16
C TRP A 531 14.50 2.46 17.54
N THR A 532 15.17 3.61 17.39
CA THR A 532 16.52 3.70 16.78
C THR A 532 17.55 2.83 17.49
N LYS A 533 17.52 2.76 18.83
CA LYS A 533 18.44 1.90 19.59
C LYS A 533 18.16 0.41 19.35
N SER A 534 16.87 0.04 19.30
CA SER A 534 16.44 -1.30 18.93
C SER A 534 16.90 -1.67 17.52
N ASN A 535 16.70 -0.82 16.53
CA ASN A 535 17.17 -1.04 15.15
C ASN A 535 18.70 -1.10 15.06
N THR A 536 19.42 -0.32 15.88
CA THR A 536 20.89 -0.39 15.95
C THR A 536 21.36 -1.75 16.48
N MET A 537 20.67 -2.31 17.47
CA MET A 537 20.93 -3.66 17.98
C MET A 537 20.59 -4.72 16.93
N MET A 538 19.41 -4.64 16.31
CA MET A 538 18.99 -5.55 15.23
C MET A 538 19.91 -5.50 14.00
N SER A 539 20.61 -4.38 13.77
CA SER A 539 21.61 -4.26 12.69
C SER A 539 22.91 -5.05 12.96
N ARG A 540 23.10 -5.52 14.20
CA ARG A 540 24.30 -6.19 14.67
C ARG A 540 24.04 -7.66 14.98
N ASP A 541 22.93 -7.95 15.64
CA ASP A 541 22.51 -9.30 15.99
C ASP A 541 21.13 -9.59 15.39
N THR A 542 20.98 -10.79 14.83
CA THR A 542 19.78 -11.23 14.14
C THR A 542 18.94 -12.13 15.03
N GLN A 543 17.66 -11.81 15.22
CA GLN A 543 16.78 -12.55 16.14
C GLN A 543 15.83 -13.50 15.42
N SER A 544 15.66 -14.69 15.99
CA SER A 544 14.70 -15.70 15.55
C SER A 544 13.35 -15.65 16.28
N SER A 545 13.27 -14.94 17.40
CA SER A 545 12.06 -14.84 18.22
C SER A 545 12.05 -13.58 19.08
N PHE A 546 10.87 -13.19 19.55
CA PHE A 546 10.73 -12.07 20.48
C PHE A 546 11.42 -12.34 21.83
N ARG A 547 11.44 -13.60 22.28
CA ARG A 547 12.17 -13.99 23.48
C ARG A 547 13.66 -13.70 23.35
N GLU A 548 14.29 -14.12 22.25
CA GLU A 548 15.72 -13.89 21.99
C GLU A 548 16.04 -12.39 21.96
N TYR A 549 15.22 -11.60 21.25
CA TYR A 549 15.29 -10.14 21.27
C TYR A 549 15.29 -9.60 22.70
N PHE A 550 14.35 -10.04 23.54
CA PHE A 550 14.17 -9.47 24.87
C PHE A 550 15.20 -9.92 25.90
N VAL A 551 15.48 -11.22 25.97
CA VAL A 551 16.28 -11.82 27.06
C VAL A 551 17.77 -11.86 26.77
N THR A 552 18.16 -11.91 25.49
CA THR A 552 19.56 -12.08 25.08
C THR A 552 20.12 -10.76 24.58
N ASP A 553 19.48 -10.16 23.57
CA ASP A 553 20.12 -9.09 22.81
C ASP A 553 19.90 -7.72 23.45
N ARG A 554 18.67 -7.38 23.84
CA ARG A 554 18.41 -6.11 24.58
C ARG A 554 19.41 -5.83 25.71
N PRO A 555 19.67 -6.75 26.67
CA PRO A 555 20.61 -6.47 27.76
C PRO A 555 22.07 -6.35 27.27
N ALA A 556 22.46 -7.08 26.22
CA ALA A 556 23.80 -6.97 25.63
C ALA A 556 24.08 -5.58 25.03
N TYR A 557 23.03 -4.83 24.67
CA TYR A 557 23.11 -3.47 24.13
C TYR A 557 22.68 -2.38 25.12
N GLY A 558 22.49 -2.72 26.40
CA GLY A 558 22.08 -1.75 27.43
C GLY A 558 20.69 -1.18 27.23
N LEU A 559 19.80 -1.88 26.50
CA LEU A 559 18.38 -1.57 26.48
C LEU A 559 17.73 -2.03 27.79
N ASP A 560 16.66 -1.35 28.22
CA ASP A 560 16.02 -1.65 29.49
C ASP A 560 15.43 -3.07 29.48
N THR A 561 15.75 -3.81 30.53
CA THR A 561 15.25 -5.15 30.88
C THR A 561 14.84 -5.22 32.36
N GLY A 562 14.76 -4.07 33.03
CA GLY A 562 14.38 -3.89 34.42
C GLY A 562 12.88 -4.10 34.67
N ALA A 563 12.39 -3.59 35.81
CA ALA A 563 11.01 -3.81 36.23
C ALA A 563 9.99 -3.26 35.21
N THR A 564 10.20 -2.05 34.69
CA THR A 564 9.29 -1.42 33.72
C THR A 564 9.23 -2.19 32.41
N ALA A 565 10.39 -2.52 31.82
CA ALA A 565 10.42 -3.33 30.59
C ALA A 565 9.77 -4.71 30.78
N ARG A 566 10.00 -5.38 31.93
CA ARG A 566 9.35 -6.67 32.23
C ARG A 566 7.84 -6.54 32.44
N ASP A 567 7.36 -5.44 33.02
CA ASP A 567 5.93 -5.18 33.16
C ASP A 567 5.26 -5.00 31.79
N ILE A 568 5.90 -4.30 30.85
CA ILE A 568 5.44 -4.20 29.46
C ILE A 568 5.31 -5.61 28.83
N ILE A 569 6.34 -6.44 28.93
CA ILE A 569 6.28 -7.81 28.41
C ILE A 569 5.13 -8.59 29.07
N TRP A 570 5.02 -8.56 30.40
CA TRP A 570 3.97 -9.27 31.13
C TRP A 570 2.56 -8.80 30.75
N LYS A 571 2.39 -7.48 30.57
CA LYS A 571 1.13 -6.86 30.17
C LYS A 571 0.64 -7.36 28.81
N HIS A 572 1.53 -7.69 27.87
CA HIS A 572 1.14 -8.08 26.52
C HIS A 572 1.28 -9.58 26.25
N THR A 573 2.39 -10.21 26.64
CA THR A 573 2.78 -11.57 26.24
C THR A 573 2.77 -12.55 27.42
N ILE A 574 3.96 -12.92 27.92
CA ILE A 574 4.24 -13.91 28.97
C ILE A 574 5.38 -13.43 29.89
N TRP A 575 5.62 -14.13 31.00
CA TRP A 575 6.83 -13.92 31.78
C TRP A 575 8.00 -14.68 31.15
N TYR A 576 9.14 -14.00 30.94
CA TYR A 576 10.36 -14.59 30.35
C TYR A 576 11.39 -15.09 31.35
#